data_AF-A0A1B8EYB4-F1
#
_entry.id   AF-A0A1B8EYB4-F1
#
_cell.length_a   1.000
_cell.length_b   1.000
_cell.length_c   1.000
_cell.angle_alpha   90.00
_cell.angle_beta   90.00
_cell.angle_gamma   90.00
#
_symmetry.space_group_name_H-M   'P 1'
#
loop_
_entity.id
_entity.type
_entity.pdbx_description
1 polymer ?
#
loop_
_entity_poly.entity_id
_entity_poly.type
_entity_poly.pdbx_seq_one_letter_code
_entity_poly.pdbx_strand_id
1 'polypeptide(L)'
;MVEHRYWGESSPYEVLDAEAFRYLTVDQTIADYTRFARAVKLPFDMDASSNAPQAYYDLIRTAMPQNCSQDFVRIAQHVGDTITTGDPAEVAHLKDMFGTGALNDDDFARALVLGLDNWQIEMLSNVGTTSLFLSMCDAVEGAVEGVPGSAIPEEGVGLEKALPNFASWFKTDFIANRCMGAVLFSNTDNLTLYEDWLSPNSVACLDWTLNATSSGVIDLSPNSPRDRRYWWLTCNEPTLRTFQVPPPDDRPSLISRTITTDYAAGICSRLFPADKGYKYGLANGRTAETVNAHTGGWDYTDSTRLMWSNGEFDQWGTRGVSSKFRPGGPLQSTEEVPVFVVPGGHHCSDSFLSQSVNPGVKTVQEAEIAYIKKWVAEFYDQKSSTWFRGR
;
A
#
# COMPACT_ATOMS: atom_id res chain seq x y z
N MET A 1 -16.51 -15.21 4.04
CA MET A 1 -15.14 -14.91 3.59
C MET A 1 -14.74 -15.95 2.57
N VAL A 2 -14.09 -15.55 1.48
CA VAL A 2 -13.55 -16.43 0.44
C VAL A 2 -12.10 -16.00 0.27
N GLU A 3 -11.18 -16.95 0.26
CA GLU A 3 -9.75 -16.67 0.15
C GLU A 3 -9.35 -16.46 -1.32
N HIS A 4 -8.34 -15.61 -1.55
CA HIS A 4 -7.84 -15.31 -2.89
C HIS A 4 -6.92 -16.44 -3.36
N ARG A 5 -7.08 -16.91 -4.60
CA ARG A 5 -6.15 -17.87 -5.24
C ARG A 5 -4.69 -17.50 -4.98
N TYR A 6 -3.85 -18.47 -4.65
CA TYR A 6 -2.43 -18.35 -4.25
C TYR A 6 -2.15 -17.84 -2.82
N TRP A 7 -3.10 -17.24 -2.09
CA TRP A 7 -2.92 -16.93 -0.66
C TRP A 7 -3.47 -18.07 0.22
N GLY A 8 -2.91 -18.19 1.43
CA GLY A 8 -3.31 -19.18 2.43
C GLY A 8 -3.27 -20.63 1.91
N GLU A 9 -4.34 -21.37 2.16
CA GLU A 9 -4.51 -22.75 1.69
C GLU A 9 -4.94 -22.81 0.21
N SER A 10 -5.38 -21.69 -0.37
CA SER A 10 -5.94 -21.57 -1.72
C SER A 10 -4.88 -21.49 -2.83
N SER A 11 -3.67 -22.03 -2.63
CA SER A 11 -2.63 -22.08 -3.67
C SER A 11 -2.65 -23.39 -4.47
N PRO A 12 -2.70 -23.32 -5.82
CA PRO A 12 -2.54 -24.51 -6.67
C PRO A 12 -1.07 -24.96 -6.83
N TYR A 13 -0.10 -24.22 -6.27
CA TYR A 13 1.34 -24.52 -6.35
C TYR A 13 2.08 -24.22 -5.04
N GLU A 14 2.99 -25.11 -4.67
CA GLU A 14 3.95 -24.91 -3.57
C GLU A 14 5.17 -24.07 -4.01
N VAL A 15 5.45 -24.01 -5.31
CA VAL A 15 6.58 -23.28 -5.91
C VAL A 15 6.03 -22.13 -6.76
N LEU A 16 6.38 -20.89 -6.40
CA LEU A 16 5.80 -19.66 -6.93
C LEU A 16 6.73 -18.93 -7.91
N ASP A 17 6.93 -19.54 -9.08
CA ASP A 17 7.64 -18.95 -10.22
C ASP A 17 6.68 -18.30 -11.26
N ALA A 18 7.26 -17.73 -12.33
CA ALA A 18 6.50 -17.08 -13.39
C ALA A 18 5.65 -18.03 -14.24
N GLU A 19 5.91 -19.35 -14.22
CA GLU A 19 5.04 -20.34 -14.85
C GLU A 19 3.85 -20.65 -13.94
N ALA A 20 4.09 -20.90 -12.65
CA ALA A 20 3.03 -21.11 -11.66
C ALA A 20 2.06 -19.92 -11.62
N PHE A 21 2.57 -18.69 -11.71
CA PHE A 21 1.76 -17.47 -11.72
C PHE A 21 1.03 -17.15 -13.03
N ARG A 22 1.16 -17.94 -14.10
CA ARG A 22 0.42 -17.68 -15.37
C ARG A 22 -1.11 -17.71 -15.23
N TYR A 23 -1.63 -18.21 -14.11
CA TYR A 23 -3.06 -18.15 -13.75
C TYR A 23 -3.38 -17.13 -12.65
N LEU A 24 -2.40 -16.45 -12.06
CA LEU A 24 -2.63 -15.36 -11.10
C LEU A 24 -2.86 -14.06 -11.88
N THR A 25 -4.10 -13.81 -12.29
CA THR A 25 -4.54 -12.58 -12.96
C THR A 25 -5.86 -12.10 -12.36
N VAL A 26 -6.17 -10.80 -12.48
CA VAL A 26 -7.43 -10.24 -11.97
C VAL A 26 -8.65 -10.92 -12.62
N ASP A 27 -8.63 -11.13 -13.95
CA ASP A 27 -9.69 -11.86 -14.66
C ASP A 27 -9.94 -13.25 -14.09
N GLN A 28 -8.87 -13.98 -13.73
CA GLN A 28 -8.93 -15.32 -13.19
C GLN A 28 -9.38 -15.35 -11.72
N THR A 29 -9.03 -14.34 -10.93
CA THR A 29 -9.60 -14.12 -9.59
C THR A 29 -11.09 -13.80 -9.66
N ILE A 30 -11.50 -12.90 -10.56
CA ILE A 30 -12.91 -12.58 -10.79
C ILE A 30 -13.66 -13.82 -11.28
N ALA A 31 -13.04 -14.64 -12.15
CA ALA A 31 -13.60 -15.92 -12.59
C ALA A 31 -13.75 -16.93 -11.46
N ASP A 32 -12.82 -17.00 -10.49
CA ASP A 32 -12.95 -17.83 -9.30
C ASP A 32 -14.07 -17.35 -8.39
N TYR A 33 -14.13 -16.06 -8.07
CA TYR A 33 -15.21 -15.52 -7.22
C TYR A 33 -16.57 -15.65 -7.91
N THR A 34 -16.64 -15.47 -9.23
CA THR A 34 -17.83 -15.73 -10.05
C THR A 34 -18.21 -17.21 -10.07
N ARG A 35 -17.23 -18.12 -10.18
CA ARG A 35 -17.46 -19.57 -10.16
C ARG A 35 -17.89 -20.03 -8.76
N PHE A 36 -17.27 -19.50 -7.72
CA PHE A 36 -17.63 -19.74 -6.33
C PHE A 36 -19.06 -19.28 -6.10
N ALA A 37 -19.40 -18.01 -6.37
CA ALA A 37 -20.76 -17.48 -6.21
C ALA A 37 -21.83 -18.28 -6.98
N ARG A 38 -21.52 -18.79 -8.17
CA ARG A 38 -22.44 -19.63 -8.98
C ARG A 38 -22.52 -21.10 -8.55
N ALA A 39 -21.52 -21.63 -7.86
CA ALA A 39 -21.44 -23.05 -7.50
C ALA A 39 -21.61 -23.33 -6.00
N VAL A 40 -21.35 -22.33 -5.15
CA VAL A 40 -21.52 -22.41 -3.70
C VAL A 40 -23.02 -22.48 -3.39
N LYS A 41 -23.45 -23.61 -2.83
CA LYS A 41 -24.79 -23.72 -2.27
C LYS A 41 -24.73 -23.30 -0.80
N LEU A 42 -24.58 -22.00 -0.58
CA LEU A 42 -24.80 -21.42 0.75
C LEU A 42 -26.25 -21.76 1.16
N PRO A 43 -26.50 -22.30 2.36
CA PRO A 43 -27.87 -22.64 2.79
C PRO A 43 -28.84 -21.45 2.93
N PHE A 44 -28.40 -20.24 2.60
CA PHE A 44 -29.07 -18.97 2.90
C PHE A 44 -28.90 -17.86 1.83
N ASP A 45 -28.17 -18.08 0.72
CA ASP A 45 -27.91 -17.06 -0.32
C ASP A 45 -27.64 -17.71 -1.70
N MET A 46 -27.96 -17.04 -2.81
CA MET A 46 -28.04 -17.63 -4.16
C MET A 46 -27.63 -16.76 -5.39
N ASP A 47 -27.27 -15.47 -5.26
CA ASP A 47 -27.28 -14.53 -6.42
C ASP A 47 -26.01 -13.62 -6.64
N ALA A 48 -24.93 -13.74 -5.86
CA ALA A 48 -23.92 -12.66 -5.65
C ALA A 48 -22.86 -12.31 -6.76
N SER A 49 -22.43 -11.03 -6.84
CA SER A 49 -21.18 -10.53 -7.52
C SER A 49 -20.91 -9.00 -7.39
N SER A 50 -19.66 -8.52 -7.14
CA SER A 50 -19.04 -7.19 -7.50
C SER A 50 -17.69 -6.89 -6.78
N ASN A 51 -16.72 -6.14 -7.38
CA ASN A 51 -15.69 -5.33 -6.65
C ASN A 51 -14.84 -4.32 -7.50
N ALA A 52 -14.06 -3.49 -6.79
CA ALA A 52 -12.93 -2.63 -7.23
C ALA A 52 -11.66 -2.96 -6.36
N PRO A 53 -10.61 -2.12 -6.05
CA PRO A 53 -10.35 -0.66 -6.19
C PRO A 53 -8.95 -0.31 -6.79
N GLN A 54 -8.41 0.93 -6.67
CA GLN A 54 -6.96 1.19 -6.86
C GLN A 54 -6.29 2.48 -6.32
N ALA A 55 -5.01 2.29 -5.95
CA ALA A 55 -3.85 3.22 -5.99
C ALA A 55 -3.67 4.29 -4.85
N TYR A 56 -2.42 4.67 -4.49
CA TYR A 56 -1.99 4.84 -3.07
C TYR A 56 -1.49 6.23 -2.52
N TYR A 57 -0.47 6.95 -3.04
CA TYR A 57 0.47 7.70 -2.14
C TYR A 57 0.28 9.18 -1.70
N ASP A 58 -0.45 10.07 -2.40
CA ASP A 58 -0.21 11.54 -2.21
C ASP A 58 -0.57 12.09 -0.81
N LEU A 59 -1.49 11.43 -0.09
CA LEU A 59 -2.16 11.98 1.09
C LEU A 59 -1.30 12.06 2.36
N ILE A 60 -0.30 11.16 2.51
CA ILE A 60 0.55 11.07 3.71
C ILE A 60 1.18 12.44 4.01
N ARG A 61 1.60 13.15 2.95
CA ARG A 61 2.19 14.51 3.01
C ARG A 61 1.29 15.56 3.64
N THR A 62 -0.03 15.37 3.55
CA THR A 62 -1.03 16.37 3.97
C THR A 62 -1.70 16.04 5.30
N ALA A 63 -1.56 14.81 5.82
CA ALA A 63 -2.26 14.34 7.01
C ALA A 63 -1.38 14.22 8.27
N MET A 64 -0.06 14.08 8.11
CA MET A 64 0.87 14.02 9.25
C MET A 64 1.09 15.40 9.93
N PRO A 65 1.61 15.45 11.17
CA PRO A 65 1.91 16.71 11.88
C PRO A 65 2.74 17.65 10.99
N GLN A 66 2.38 18.93 10.92
CA GLN A 66 2.89 19.82 9.87
C GLN A 66 4.36 20.23 10.04
N ASN A 67 4.89 20.16 11.26
CA ASN A 67 6.33 20.19 11.53
C ASN A 67 7.02 18.94 10.95
N CYS A 68 6.57 17.74 11.35
CA CYS A 68 7.11 16.47 10.89
C CYS A 68 7.00 16.30 9.37
N SER A 69 5.92 16.79 8.74
CA SER A 69 5.74 16.77 7.28
C SER A 69 6.76 17.65 6.55
N GLN A 70 7.05 18.84 7.09
CA GLN A 70 8.03 19.76 6.52
C GLN A 70 9.46 19.23 6.67
N ASP A 71 9.81 18.68 7.83
CA ASP A 71 11.14 18.09 8.02
C ASP A 71 11.32 16.78 7.24
N PHE A 72 10.27 15.96 7.02
CA PHE A 72 10.35 14.85 6.05
C PHE A 72 10.52 15.31 4.60
N VAL A 73 9.86 16.39 4.16
CA VAL A 73 10.11 16.98 2.83
C VAL A 73 11.57 17.45 2.73
N ARG A 74 12.11 18.14 3.74
CA ARG A 74 13.50 18.62 3.77
C ARG A 74 14.51 17.46 3.75
N ILE A 75 14.27 16.40 4.52
CA ILE A 75 15.10 15.18 4.52
C ILE A 75 15.05 14.49 3.15
N ALA A 76 13.87 14.32 2.56
CA ALA A 76 13.72 13.66 1.26
C ALA A 76 14.33 14.45 0.09
N GLN A 77 14.28 15.78 0.15
CA GLN A 77 15.00 16.67 -0.76
C GLN A 77 16.52 16.50 -0.57
N HIS A 78 17.03 16.68 0.66
CA HIS A 78 18.46 16.57 0.93
C HIS A 78 19.05 15.21 0.54
N VAL A 79 18.37 14.10 0.83
CA VAL A 79 18.79 12.75 0.42
C VAL A 79 18.83 12.62 -1.11
N GLY A 80 17.81 13.11 -1.81
CA GLY A 80 17.78 13.12 -3.28
C GLY A 80 18.88 13.99 -3.89
N ASP A 81 19.09 15.19 -3.35
CA ASP A 81 20.08 16.15 -3.83
C ASP A 81 21.51 15.64 -3.59
N THR A 82 21.81 15.08 -2.40
CA THR A 82 23.12 14.49 -2.11
C THR A 82 23.40 13.25 -2.96
N ILE A 83 22.42 12.37 -3.21
CA ILE A 83 22.60 11.21 -4.11
C ILE A 83 22.84 11.66 -5.56
N THR A 84 22.14 12.70 -6.03
CA THR A 84 22.19 13.11 -7.45
C THR A 84 23.26 14.14 -7.79
N THR A 85 23.77 14.89 -6.81
CA THR A 85 24.71 16.01 -7.03
C THR A 85 25.90 16.06 -6.08
N GLY A 86 25.87 15.33 -4.95
CA GLY A 86 26.97 15.26 -4.00
C GLY A 86 28.12 14.38 -4.48
N ASP A 87 29.27 14.48 -3.81
CA ASP A 87 30.43 13.63 -4.11
C ASP A 87 30.33 12.23 -3.45
N PRO A 88 31.10 11.23 -3.91
CA PRO A 88 31.02 9.87 -3.38
C PRO A 88 31.34 9.72 -1.88
N ALA A 89 32.10 10.66 -1.30
CA ALA A 89 32.36 10.70 0.14
C ALA A 89 31.19 11.35 0.91
N GLU A 90 30.52 12.35 0.33
CA GLU A 90 29.28 12.91 0.88
C GLU A 90 28.15 11.86 0.89
N VAL A 91 27.98 11.11 -0.20
CA VAL A 91 27.00 10.00 -0.29
C VAL A 91 27.35 8.87 0.68
N ALA A 92 28.63 8.47 0.78
CA ALA A 92 29.06 7.46 1.75
C ALA A 92 28.82 7.90 3.20
N HIS A 93 29.20 9.14 3.54
CA HIS A 93 28.95 9.73 4.86
C HIS A 93 27.45 9.78 5.19
N LEU A 94 26.61 10.20 4.24
CA LEU A 94 25.16 10.22 4.41
C LEU A 94 24.60 8.82 4.70
N LYS A 95 25.02 7.78 3.97
CA LYS A 95 24.62 6.40 4.27
C LYS A 95 25.12 5.91 5.63
N ASP A 96 26.36 6.22 6.00
CA ASP A 96 26.97 5.80 7.26
C ASP A 96 26.29 6.42 8.49
N MET A 97 25.77 7.66 8.38
CA MET A 97 24.92 8.26 9.42
C MET A 97 23.70 7.36 9.75
N PHE A 98 23.04 6.81 8.73
CA PHE A 98 21.91 5.88 8.88
C PHE A 98 22.33 4.42 9.11
N GLY A 99 23.63 4.10 9.11
CA GLY A 99 24.13 2.72 9.18
C GLY A 99 23.89 1.89 7.90
N THR A 100 23.68 2.55 6.77
CA THR A 100 23.25 1.96 5.49
C THR A 100 24.36 1.91 4.43
N GLY A 101 25.64 2.08 4.81
CA GLY A 101 26.78 2.12 3.88
C GLY A 101 26.93 0.92 2.93
N ALA A 102 26.30 -0.21 3.24
CA ALA A 102 26.24 -1.40 2.39
C ALA A 102 25.12 -1.40 1.32
N LEU A 103 24.18 -0.46 1.36
CA LEU A 103 23.08 -0.33 0.40
C LEU A 103 23.50 0.50 -0.83
N ASN A 104 22.87 0.25 -1.97
CA ASN A 104 22.94 1.18 -3.10
C ASN A 104 22.14 2.46 -2.79
N ASP A 105 22.37 3.53 -3.56
CA ASP A 105 21.82 4.86 -3.26
C ASP A 105 20.29 4.87 -3.21
N ASP A 106 19.64 4.20 -4.17
CA ASP A 106 18.18 4.10 -4.24
C ASP A 106 17.59 3.15 -3.18
N ASP A 107 18.32 2.11 -2.77
CA ASP A 107 17.91 1.20 -1.70
C ASP A 107 17.95 1.92 -0.34
N PHE A 108 19.00 2.72 -0.12
CA PHE A 108 19.09 3.65 1.00
C PHE A 108 17.94 4.66 0.99
N ALA A 109 17.72 5.35 -0.14
CA ALA A 109 16.62 6.30 -0.28
C ALA A 109 15.24 5.66 -0.06
N ARG A 110 15.04 4.41 -0.51
CA ARG A 110 13.81 3.64 -0.28
C ARG A 110 13.66 3.20 1.16
N ALA A 111 14.75 2.84 1.84
CA ALA A 111 14.73 2.40 3.25
C ALA A 111 14.15 3.47 4.18
N LEU A 112 14.51 4.74 3.99
CA LEU A 112 14.02 5.87 4.79
C LEU A 112 12.50 6.07 4.73
N VAL A 113 11.84 5.65 3.65
CA VAL A 113 10.39 5.76 3.46
C VAL A 113 9.62 4.73 4.30
N LEU A 114 10.27 3.64 4.74
CA LEU A 114 9.58 2.52 5.40
C LEU A 114 9.03 2.85 6.81
N GLY A 115 9.43 3.98 7.40
CA GLY A 115 8.78 4.54 8.58
C GLY A 115 7.38 5.06 8.26
N LEU A 116 7.26 5.84 7.17
CA LEU A 116 6.00 6.38 6.65
C LEU A 116 5.04 5.26 6.20
N ASP A 117 5.56 4.15 5.66
CA ASP A 117 4.73 2.99 5.27
C ASP A 117 3.94 2.38 6.45
N ASN A 118 4.33 2.58 7.71
CA ASN A 118 3.55 2.08 8.86
C ASN A 118 2.27 2.91 9.12
N TRP A 119 2.07 4.06 8.46
CA TRP A 119 0.81 4.83 8.50
C TRP A 119 -0.41 3.98 8.14
N GLN A 120 -0.26 2.93 7.32
CA GLN A 120 -1.33 1.99 6.97
C GLN A 120 -1.73 1.03 8.10
N ILE A 121 -0.97 0.99 9.20
CA ILE A 121 -1.16 0.09 10.37
C ILE A 121 -1.67 0.89 11.58
N GLU A 122 -1.67 2.22 11.53
CA GLU A 122 -2.16 3.07 12.62
C GLU A 122 -3.68 2.89 12.82
N MET A 123 -4.07 2.40 14.00
CA MET A 123 -5.45 2.12 14.35
C MET A 123 -5.94 3.04 15.47
N LEU A 124 -7.16 3.56 15.31
CA LEU A 124 -7.89 4.31 16.35
C LEU A 124 -8.29 3.37 17.51
N SER A 125 -7.33 3.13 18.40
CA SER A 125 -7.36 2.14 19.47
C SER A 125 -7.34 2.78 20.86
N ASN A 126 -8.23 2.35 21.75
CA ASN A 126 -8.20 2.70 23.18
C ASN A 126 -7.21 1.82 23.99
N VAL A 127 -6.46 0.94 23.33
CA VAL A 127 -5.37 0.15 23.92
C VAL A 127 -4.05 0.82 23.55
N GLY A 128 -3.16 1.01 24.54
CA GLY A 128 -1.93 1.78 24.43
C GLY A 128 -0.84 1.17 23.54
N THR A 129 -1.09 1.12 22.23
CA THR A 129 -0.08 0.87 21.21
C THR A 129 0.78 2.11 21.04
N THR A 130 2.06 2.04 21.40
CA THR A 130 3.07 3.04 20.98
C THR A 130 3.19 2.99 19.47
N SER A 131 2.55 3.94 18.80
CA SER A 131 2.63 4.15 17.36
C SER A 131 4.10 4.28 16.93
N LEU A 132 4.51 3.43 15.99
CA LEU A 132 5.85 3.50 15.39
C LEU A 132 5.98 4.74 14.50
N PHE A 133 4.87 5.23 13.95
CA PHE A 133 4.81 6.46 13.18
C PHE A 133 4.91 7.72 14.05
N LEU A 134 4.20 7.77 15.19
CA LEU A 134 4.29 8.92 16.10
C LEU A 134 5.63 8.94 16.82
N SER A 135 6.17 7.81 17.29
CA SER A 135 7.51 7.77 17.90
C SER A 135 8.63 8.16 16.92
N MET A 136 8.44 7.92 15.61
CA MET A 136 9.30 8.46 14.56
C MET A 136 9.20 9.99 14.46
N CYS A 137 8.00 10.57 14.40
CA CYS A 137 7.84 12.03 14.37
C CYS A 137 8.35 12.69 15.67
N ASP A 138 8.02 12.13 16.82
CA ASP A 138 8.52 12.61 18.13
C ASP A 138 10.05 12.59 18.17
N ALA A 139 10.69 11.54 17.65
CA ALA A 139 12.15 11.48 17.54
C ALA A 139 12.71 12.55 16.59
N VAL A 140 12.15 12.71 15.37
CA VAL A 140 12.55 13.73 14.38
C VAL A 140 12.51 15.13 14.98
N GLU A 141 11.44 15.47 15.68
CA GLU A 141 11.22 16.77 16.34
C GLU A 141 12.03 16.94 17.65
N GLY A 142 12.71 15.89 18.12
CA GLY A 142 13.46 15.90 19.37
C GLY A 142 12.58 15.92 20.63
N ALA A 143 11.34 15.45 20.53
CA ALA A 143 10.33 15.37 21.59
C ALA A 143 10.61 14.22 22.58
N VAL A 144 11.82 14.18 23.14
CA VAL A 144 12.25 13.16 24.12
C VAL A 144 11.77 13.49 25.53
N GLU A 145 11.74 12.48 26.41
CA GLU A 145 11.27 12.62 27.80
C GLU A 145 12.02 13.75 28.53
N GLY A 146 11.27 14.77 28.98
CA GLY A 146 11.79 15.97 29.63
C GLY A 146 11.82 17.23 28.75
N VAL A 147 11.59 17.12 27.44
CA VAL A 147 11.42 18.29 26.55
C VAL A 147 9.95 18.72 26.56
N PRO A 148 9.61 19.98 26.90
CA PRO A 148 8.24 20.48 26.78
C PRO A 148 7.86 20.62 25.30
N GLY A 149 6.68 20.16 24.90
CA GLY A 149 6.21 20.29 23.50
C GLY A 149 6.14 21.73 22.98
N SER A 150 6.07 22.73 23.88
CA SER A 150 6.17 24.16 23.56
C SER A 150 7.59 24.63 23.17
N ALA A 151 8.59 23.73 23.14
CA ALA A 151 9.93 24.00 22.63
C ALA A 151 10.11 23.58 21.16
N ILE A 152 9.11 22.93 20.57
CA ILE A 152 9.08 22.49 19.17
C ILE A 152 8.42 23.61 18.34
N PRO A 153 9.06 24.12 17.27
CA PRO A 153 8.46 25.16 16.42
C PRO A 153 7.32 24.61 15.54
N GLU A 154 6.40 25.48 15.13
CA GLU A 154 5.28 25.12 14.24
C GLU A 154 5.77 24.80 12.81
N GLU A 155 6.92 25.37 12.45
CA GLU A 155 7.68 25.14 11.23
C GLU A 155 8.63 23.91 11.27
N GLY A 156 8.68 23.20 12.41
CA GLY A 156 9.60 22.09 12.70
C GLY A 156 11.00 22.52 13.16
N VAL A 157 11.84 21.55 13.48
CA VAL A 157 13.18 21.79 14.04
C VAL A 157 14.24 22.12 12.97
N GLY A 158 13.95 21.83 11.71
CA GLY A 158 14.81 22.14 10.55
C GLY A 158 15.90 21.09 10.30
N LEU A 159 16.36 21.02 9.05
CA LEU A 159 17.21 19.94 8.53
C LEU A 159 18.45 19.64 9.40
N GLU A 160 19.15 20.67 9.90
CA GLU A 160 20.35 20.50 10.75
C GLU A 160 20.10 19.72 12.05
N LYS A 161 18.84 19.68 12.53
CA LYS A 161 18.43 18.93 13.73
C LYS A 161 17.63 17.68 13.36
N ALA A 162 16.69 17.82 12.42
CA ALA A 162 15.81 16.74 12.00
C ALA A 162 16.58 15.55 11.41
N LEU A 163 17.64 15.80 10.62
CA LEU A 163 18.41 14.74 9.96
C LEU A 163 19.22 13.89 10.96
N PRO A 164 20.02 14.44 11.90
CA PRO A 164 20.66 13.66 12.95
C PRO A 164 19.67 12.93 13.87
N ASN A 165 18.57 13.59 14.24
CA ASN A 165 17.50 13.01 15.06
C ASN A 165 16.89 11.77 14.38
N PHE A 166 16.50 11.90 13.11
CA PHE A 166 15.93 10.81 12.32
C PHE A 166 16.94 9.66 12.14
N ALA A 167 18.20 9.98 11.82
CA ALA A 167 19.25 8.97 11.66
C ALA A 167 19.50 8.16 12.95
N SER A 168 19.39 8.79 14.12
CA SER A 168 19.46 8.10 15.40
C SER A 168 18.33 7.07 15.54
N TRP A 169 17.06 7.51 15.50
CA TRP A 169 15.88 6.64 15.64
C TRP A 169 15.84 5.53 14.58
N PHE A 170 16.17 5.86 13.33
CA PHE A 170 16.16 4.91 12.23
C PHE A 170 17.15 3.76 12.48
N LYS A 171 18.26 4.04 13.16
CA LYS A 171 19.27 3.07 13.56
C LYS A 171 18.91 2.31 14.83
N THR A 172 18.42 2.98 15.87
CA THR A 172 18.17 2.38 17.20
C THR A 172 16.87 1.60 17.30
N ASP A 173 15.81 2.06 16.62
CA ASP A 173 14.45 1.57 16.83
C ASP A 173 13.89 0.88 15.58
N PHE A 174 14.15 1.44 14.38
CA PHE A 174 13.69 0.83 13.13
C PHE A 174 14.61 -0.32 12.67
N ILE A 175 15.87 -0.05 12.32
CA ILE A 175 16.81 -1.05 11.77
C ILE A 175 17.03 -2.23 12.72
N ALA A 176 17.13 -1.98 14.03
CA ALA A 176 17.61 -2.93 15.03
C ALA A 176 17.05 -4.36 14.91
N ASN A 177 15.76 -4.49 14.59
CA ASN A 177 15.09 -5.78 14.40
C ASN A 177 14.24 -5.90 13.11
N ARG A 178 14.27 -4.92 12.17
CA ARG A 178 13.32 -4.89 11.04
C ARG A 178 13.38 -6.14 10.15
N CYS A 179 14.56 -6.56 9.73
CA CYS A 179 14.71 -7.69 8.81
C CYS A 179 14.43 -9.04 9.48
N MET A 180 14.94 -9.25 10.70
CA MET A 180 14.60 -10.42 11.52
C MET A 180 13.09 -10.50 11.77
N GLY A 181 12.45 -9.37 12.13
CA GLY A 181 11.01 -9.29 12.34
C GLY A 181 10.21 -9.69 11.08
N ALA A 182 10.60 -9.19 9.90
CA ALA A 182 9.95 -9.56 8.65
C ALA A 182 10.02 -11.08 8.38
N VAL A 183 11.19 -11.71 8.55
CA VAL A 183 11.38 -13.16 8.34
C VAL A 183 10.56 -13.99 9.34
N LEU A 184 10.48 -13.55 10.60
CA LEU A 184 9.73 -14.23 11.66
C LEU A 184 8.20 -14.08 11.50
N PHE A 185 7.70 -12.89 11.17
CA PHE A 185 6.26 -12.67 10.96
C PHE A 185 5.73 -13.37 9.71
N SER A 186 6.54 -13.54 8.67
CA SER A 186 6.15 -14.33 7.49
C SER A 186 6.13 -15.85 7.73
N ASN A 187 6.60 -16.34 8.89
CA ASN A 187 6.68 -17.76 9.23
C ASN A 187 7.36 -18.60 8.12
N THR A 188 8.49 -18.09 7.63
CA THR A 188 9.18 -18.57 6.43
C THR A 188 9.68 -20.00 6.58
N ASP A 189 9.24 -20.94 5.72
CA ASP A 189 9.59 -22.37 5.80
C ASP A 189 11.09 -22.67 5.63
N ASN A 190 11.86 -21.73 5.09
CA ASN A 190 13.27 -21.90 4.77
C ASN A 190 14.16 -20.79 5.37
N LEU A 191 14.20 -20.74 6.71
CA LEU A 191 15.00 -19.76 7.47
C LEU A 191 16.50 -19.74 7.10
N THR A 192 17.06 -20.85 6.61
CA THR A 192 18.48 -20.92 6.19
C THR A 192 18.80 -20.12 4.92
N LEU A 193 17.80 -19.68 4.15
CA LEU A 193 18.03 -18.68 3.10
C LEU A 193 18.23 -17.26 3.65
N TYR A 194 17.90 -17.02 4.92
CA TYR A 194 17.74 -15.68 5.49
C TYR A 194 18.67 -15.42 6.69
N GLU A 195 19.77 -16.17 6.84
CA GLU A 195 20.74 -16.01 7.93
C GLU A 195 21.34 -14.60 8.00
N ASP A 196 21.49 -13.93 6.85
CA ASP A 196 21.92 -12.54 6.72
C ASP A 196 20.83 -11.53 7.13
N TRP A 197 19.54 -11.84 6.92
CA TRP A 197 18.39 -11.01 7.36
C TRP A 197 18.08 -11.18 8.84
N LEU A 198 18.36 -12.36 9.42
CA LEU A 198 18.14 -12.69 10.83
C LEU A 198 19.17 -12.06 11.79
N SER A 199 20.25 -11.46 11.27
CA SER A 199 21.23 -10.75 12.09
C SER A 199 20.68 -9.43 12.65
N PRO A 200 20.89 -9.09 13.95
CA PRO A 200 20.47 -7.82 14.52
C PRO A 200 21.09 -6.62 13.79
N ASN A 201 20.30 -5.59 13.53
CA ASN A 201 20.64 -4.43 12.68
C ASN A 201 20.92 -4.77 11.20
N SER A 202 20.55 -5.95 10.70
CA SER A 202 20.66 -6.25 9.28
C SER A 202 19.79 -5.31 8.45
N VAL A 203 20.35 -4.85 7.32
CA VAL A 203 19.65 -4.06 6.29
C VAL A 203 19.42 -4.87 5.01
N ALA A 204 19.76 -6.16 4.98
CA ALA A 204 19.70 -6.98 3.76
C ALA A 204 18.27 -7.15 3.20
N CYS A 205 17.24 -7.07 4.05
CA CYS A 205 15.84 -7.02 3.59
C CYS A 205 15.43 -5.68 2.95
N LEU A 206 16.32 -4.68 2.94
CA LEU A 206 16.07 -3.33 2.40
C LEU A 206 16.69 -3.14 1.00
N ASP A 207 17.50 -4.09 0.51
CA ASP A 207 17.95 -4.16 -0.89
C ASP A 207 16.79 -4.53 -1.82
N TRP A 208 16.49 -3.66 -2.78
CA TRP A 208 15.54 -3.90 -3.87
C TRP A 208 16.23 -3.98 -5.24
N THR A 209 17.53 -3.68 -5.34
CA THR A 209 18.35 -3.93 -6.54
C THR A 209 18.57 -5.42 -6.83
N LEU A 210 18.49 -6.27 -5.79
CA LEU A 210 18.28 -7.73 -5.79
C LEU A 210 18.87 -8.49 -6.99
N ASN A 211 20.03 -9.11 -6.78
CA ASN A 211 20.64 -10.00 -7.77
C ASN A 211 19.93 -11.37 -7.82
N ALA A 212 20.22 -12.17 -8.85
CA ALA A 212 19.59 -13.48 -9.10
C ALA A 212 19.88 -14.56 -8.02
N THR A 213 20.74 -14.27 -7.03
CA THR A 213 21.03 -15.13 -5.88
C THR A 213 20.56 -14.54 -4.54
N SER A 214 19.99 -13.34 -4.52
CA SER A 214 19.43 -12.74 -3.30
C SER A 214 18.26 -13.58 -2.77
N SER A 215 18.19 -13.78 -1.45
CA SER A 215 17.26 -14.72 -0.80
C SER A 215 15.79 -14.49 -1.18
N GLY A 216 15.34 -13.25 -1.20
CA GLY A 216 13.98 -12.86 -1.64
C GLY A 216 13.69 -13.03 -3.14
N VAL A 217 14.67 -13.43 -3.95
CA VAL A 217 14.51 -13.80 -5.38
C VAL A 217 14.45 -15.32 -5.53
N ILE A 218 15.33 -16.04 -4.85
CA ILE A 218 15.46 -17.52 -4.96
C ILE A 218 14.50 -18.30 -4.06
N ASP A 219 13.98 -17.69 -2.99
CA ASP A 219 12.87 -18.26 -2.24
C ASP A 219 11.60 -18.18 -3.09
N LEU A 220 11.09 -19.34 -3.50
CA LEU A 220 9.86 -19.49 -4.27
C LEU A 220 8.68 -19.95 -3.40
N SER A 221 8.80 -19.92 -2.06
CA SER A 221 7.75 -20.40 -1.15
C SER A 221 6.55 -19.44 -1.05
N PRO A 222 5.36 -19.93 -0.64
CA PRO A 222 4.21 -19.09 -0.33
C PRO A 222 4.40 -18.20 0.91
N ASN A 223 5.41 -18.48 1.73
CA ASN A 223 5.70 -17.78 2.97
C ASN A 223 6.91 -16.83 2.86
N SER A 224 7.37 -16.56 1.64
CA SER A 224 8.50 -15.67 1.39
C SER A 224 8.22 -14.23 1.86
N PRO A 225 9.09 -13.59 2.67
CA PRO A 225 8.90 -12.23 3.19
C PRO A 225 8.82 -11.10 2.14
N ARG A 226 9.01 -11.41 0.85
CA ARG A 226 8.79 -10.47 -0.26
C ARG A 226 7.35 -10.47 -0.80
N ASP A 227 6.51 -11.45 -0.44
CA ASP A 227 5.22 -11.79 -1.08
C ASP A 227 5.23 -11.69 -2.62
N ARG A 228 5.73 -12.75 -3.24
CA ARG A 228 5.81 -12.88 -4.71
C ARG A 228 4.44 -12.83 -5.39
N ARG A 229 3.33 -13.12 -4.70
CA ARG A 229 1.98 -13.12 -5.26
C ARG A 229 1.48 -11.70 -5.44
N TYR A 230 1.70 -10.85 -4.43
CA TYR A 230 1.39 -9.42 -4.48
C TYR A 230 2.18 -8.72 -5.61
N TRP A 231 3.48 -8.98 -5.68
CA TRP A 231 4.31 -8.41 -6.75
C TRP A 231 3.94 -8.95 -8.12
N TRP A 232 3.58 -10.22 -8.26
CA TRP A 232 3.12 -10.73 -9.55
C TRP A 232 1.86 -9.96 -10.03
N LEU A 233 0.85 -9.76 -9.19
CA LEU A 233 -0.32 -8.96 -9.55
C LEU A 233 0.06 -7.52 -9.93
N THR A 234 0.88 -6.86 -9.12
CA THR A 234 1.42 -5.50 -9.36
C THR A 234 2.19 -5.39 -10.69
N CYS A 235 2.94 -6.42 -11.06
CA CYS A 235 3.73 -6.48 -12.29
C CYS A 235 2.92 -6.96 -13.51
N ASN A 236 1.86 -7.73 -13.31
CA ASN A 236 1.07 -8.36 -14.37
C ASN A 236 -0.15 -7.53 -14.80
N GLU A 237 -0.76 -6.80 -13.87
CA GLU A 237 -1.88 -5.88 -14.13
C GLU A 237 -1.40 -4.45 -13.84
N PRO A 238 -0.90 -3.69 -14.84
CA PRO A 238 -0.16 -2.42 -14.62
C PRO A 238 -0.96 -1.29 -13.97
N THR A 239 -2.28 -1.43 -13.90
CA THR A 239 -3.18 -0.59 -13.11
C THR A 239 -2.89 -0.74 -11.61
N LEU A 240 -2.53 -1.94 -11.13
CA LEU A 240 -2.01 -2.20 -9.78
C LEU A 240 -0.58 -1.62 -9.56
N ARG A 241 -0.20 -0.54 -10.24
CA ARG A 241 1.00 0.27 -9.98
C ARG A 241 0.89 1.01 -8.63
N THR A 242 1.03 0.22 -7.57
CA THR A 242 1.28 0.60 -6.18
C THR A 242 2.76 0.92 -5.94
N PHE A 243 3.54 1.14 -7.00
CA PHE A 243 4.89 1.72 -6.88
C PHE A 243 4.80 3.10 -6.22
N GLN A 244 5.54 3.24 -5.11
CA GLN A 244 5.70 4.50 -4.39
C GLN A 244 6.74 5.33 -5.13
N VAL A 245 6.24 6.28 -5.94
CA VAL A 245 7.05 7.18 -6.74
C VAL A 245 6.71 8.62 -6.36
N PRO A 246 7.70 9.53 -6.37
CA PRO A 246 7.49 10.94 -6.07
C PRO A 246 6.53 11.57 -7.10
N PRO A 247 5.79 12.63 -6.73
CA PRO A 247 5.01 13.40 -7.69
C PRO A 247 5.94 14.11 -8.70
N PRO A 248 5.40 14.65 -9.81
CA PRO A 248 6.19 15.43 -10.77
C PRO A 248 6.94 16.60 -10.12
N ASP A 249 7.91 17.16 -10.85
CA ASP A 249 8.76 18.27 -10.36
C ASP A 249 8.00 19.60 -10.17
N ASP A 250 6.72 19.63 -10.56
CA ASP A 250 5.80 20.77 -10.38
C ASP A 250 5.33 20.97 -8.92
N ARG A 251 5.62 20.04 -7.99
CA ARG A 251 5.19 20.11 -6.58
C ARG A 251 6.19 19.46 -5.60
N PRO A 252 6.09 19.76 -4.29
CA PRO A 252 6.92 19.12 -3.25
C PRO A 252 6.70 17.61 -3.17
N SER A 253 7.76 16.86 -2.82
CA SER A 253 7.75 15.41 -2.61
C SER A 253 8.05 15.06 -1.15
N LEU A 254 7.45 13.98 -0.64
CA LEU A 254 7.84 13.34 0.64
C LEU A 254 9.00 12.36 0.51
N ILE A 255 9.35 11.93 -0.72
CA ILE A 255 10.31 10.86 -0.97
C ILE A 255 11.32 11.27 -2.04
N SER A 256 12.52 10.68 -2.01
CA SER A 256 13.61 11.02 -2.94
C SER A 256 13.15 10.98 -4.40
N ARG A 257 13.59 11.97 -5.19
CA ARG A 257 13.36 11.99 -6.65
C ARG A 257 14.08 10.88 -7.41
N THR A 258 15.00 10.16 -6.76
CA THR A 258 15.71 9.00 -7.32
C THR A 258 14.86 7.73 -7.35
N ILE A 259 13.76 7.65 -6.57
CA ILE A 259 12.81 6.52 -6.57
C ILE A 259 11.94 6.58 -7.82
N THR A 260 12.54 6.38 -8.98
CA THR A 260 11.90 6.49 -10.29
C THR A 260 10.88 5.36 -10.52
N THR A 261 9.99 5.58 -11.48
CA THR A 261 9.09 4.53 -12.01
C THR A 261 9.86 3.29 -12.45
N ASP A 262 11.04 3.45 -13.05
CA ASP A 262 11.82 2.33 -13.60
C ASP A 262 12.64 1.60 -12.52
N TYR A 263 13.14 2.31 -11.50
CA TYR A 263 13.70 1.70 -10.30
C TYR A 263 12.66 0.80 -9.60
N ALA A 264 11.45 1.35 -9.36
CA ALA A 264 10.38 0.64 -8.68
C ALA A 264 9.81 -0.53 -9.51
N ALA A 265 9.64 -0.35 -10.82
CA ALA A 265 9.23 -1.43 -11.73
C ALA A 265 10.33 -2.49 -11.96
N GLY A 266 11.60 -2.15 -11.70
CA GLY A 266 12.74 -3.06 -11.81
C GLY A 266 12.63 -4.30 -10.91
N ILE A 267 11.84 -4.26 -9.82
CA ILE A 267 11.56 -5.44 -9.00
C ILE A 267 10.91 -6.57 -9.81
N CYS A 268 10.11 -6.24 -10.83
CA CYS A 268 9.38 -7.21 -11.62
C CYS A 268 10.31 -8.14 -12.41
N SER A 269 11.39 -7.61 -13.00
CA SER A 269 12.36 -8.42 -13.74
C SER A 269 13.30 -9.20 -12.82
N ARG A 270 13.52 -8.72 -11.58
CA ARG A 270 14.34 -9.37 -10.55
C ARG A 270 13.61 -10.58 -9.94
N LEU A 271 12.34 -10.44 -9.58
CA LEU A 271 11.52 -11.53 -9.03
C LEU A 271 11.02 -12.52 -10.10
N PHE A 272 10.78 -12.04 -11.32
CA PHE A 272 10.19 -12.81 -12.42
C PHE A 272 11.05 -12.72 -13.71
N PRO A 273 12.27 -13.30 -13.70
CA PRO A 273 13.08 -13.41 -14.91
C PRO A 273 12.31 -14.21 -15.99
N ALA A 274 12.51 -13.86 -17.26
CA ALA A 274 11.79 -14.47 -18.38
C ALA A 274 12.39 -15.82 -18.84
N ASP A 275 12.87 -16.64 -17.89
CA ASP A 275 13.69 -17.83 -18.12
C ASP A 275 12.94 -18.97 -18.84
N LYS A 276 11.65 -19.15 -18.53
CA LYS A 276 10.76 -20.19 -19.09
C LYS A 276 9.83 -19.67 -20.19
N GLY A 277 10.09 -18.48 -20.74
CA GLY A 277 9.27 -17.85 -21.78
C GLY A 277 7.94 -17.23 -21.30
N TYR A 278 7.56 -17.44 -20.04
CA TYR A 278 6.49 -16.69 -19.38
C TYR A 278 6.99 -15.29 -19.00
N LYS A 279 6.11 -14.30 -19.09
CA LYS A 279 6.38 -12.89 -18.81
C LYS A 279 5.19 -12.26 -18.12
N TYR A 280 5.46 -11.44 -17.11
CA TYR A 280 4.47 -10.57 -16.49
C TYR A 280 4.02 -9.47 -17.48
N GLY A 281 2.78 -9.01 -17.32
CA GLY A 281 2.11 -8.03 -18.18
C GLY A 281 2.91 -6.79 -18.58
N LEU A 282 3.65 -6.13 -17.67
CA LEU A 282 4.54 -5.01 -18.02
C LEU A 282 5.62 -5.43 -19.05
N ALA A 283 6.22 -6.61 -18.92
CA ALA A 283 7.18 -7.16 -19.88
C ALA A 283 6.54 -7.66 -21.20
N ASN A 284 5.21 -7.68 -21.27
CA ASN A 284 4.41 -7.86 -22.49
C ASN A 284 3.86 -6.54 -23.04
N GLY A 285 4.23 -5.39 -22.47
CA GLY A 285 3.80 -4.07 -22.94
C GLY A 285 2.38 -3.64 -22.54
N ARG A 286 1.74 -4.33 -21.57
CA ARG A 286 0.51 -3.78 -20.96
C ARG A 286 0.83 -2.46 -20.27
N THR A 287 -0.11 -1.51 -20.31
CA THR A 287 0.01 -0.20 -19.64
C THR A 287 -1.17 0.08 -18.69
N ALA A 288 -1.15 1.19 -17.95
CA ALA A 288 -2.27 1.60 -17.12
C ALA A 288 -3.51 1.94 -17.97
N GLU A 289 -3.31 2.60 -19.11
CA GLU A 289 -4.36 2.92 -20.09
C GLU A 289 -4.98 1.64 -20.66
N THR A 290 -4.17 0.61 -20.89
CA THR A 290 -4.62 -0.70 -21.40
C THR A 290 -5.67 -1.33 -20.49
N VAL A 291 -5.51 -1.22 -19.17
CA VAL A 291 -6.45 -1.82 -18.20
C VAL A 291 -7.53 -0.81 -17.77
N ASN A 292 -7.28 0.49 -17.77
CA ASN A 292 -8.35 1.50 -17.65
C ASN A 292 -9.38 1.39 -18.78
N ALA A 293 -8.94 1.07 -20.01
CA ALA A 293 -9.82 0.76 -21.14
C ALA A 293 -10.61 -0.56 -20.97
N HIS A 294 -10.19 -1.43 -20.05
CA HIS A 294 -10.90 -2.66 -19.68
C HIS A 294 -11.87 -2.46 -18.51
N THR A 295 -11.51 -1.64 -17.51
CA THR A 295 -12.29 -1.44 -16.27
C THR A 295 -13.18 -0.20 -16.28
N GLY A 296 -13.00 0.73 -17.22
CA GLY A 296 -13.63 2.05 -17.22
C GLY A 296 -12.96 3.09 -16.30
N GLY A 297 -12.00 2.66 -15.46
CA GLY A 297 -11.21 3.56 -14.60
C GLY A 297 -12.06 4.50 -13.75
N TRP A 298 -11.74 5.80 -13.79
CA TRP A 298 -12.45 6.86 -13.05
C TRP A 298 -13.81 7.25 -13.63
N ASP A 299 -14.16 6.77 -14.82
CA ASP A 299 -15.40 7.10 -15.52
C ASP A 299 -16.39 5.92 -15.53
N TYR A 300 -16.10 4.85 -14.76
CA TYR A 300 -17.05 3.78 -14.43
C TYR A 300 -18.10 4.28 -13.42
N THR A 301 -19.05 5.08 -13.91
CA THR A 301 -20.19 5.61 -13.16
C THR A 301 -21.52 4.97 -13.57
N ASP A 302 -21.62 4.44 -14.80
CA ASP A 302 -22.76 3.62 -15.24
C ASP A 302 -22.70 2.23 -14.58
N SER A 303 -23.15 2.19 -13.33
CA SER A 303 -23.09 1.03 -12.45
C SER A 303 -24.36 0.95 -11.62
N THR A 304 -24.86 -0.26 -11.37
CA THR A 304 -26.01 -0.46 -10.49
C THR A 304 -25.56 -1.13 -9.20
N ARG A 305 -25.87 -0.52 -8.04
CA ARG A 305 -25.60 -1.08 -6.71
C ARG A 305 -24.11 -1.14 -6.34
N LEU A 306 -23.35 -0.14 -6.78
CA LEU A 306 -21.99 0.12 -6.35
C LEU A 306 -21.97 1.39 -5.49
N MET A 307 -21.31 1.32 -4.33
CA MET A 307 -21.00 2.49 -3.50
C MET A 307 -19.49 2.61 -3.31
N TRP A 308 -19.02 3.84 -3.16
CA TRP A 308 -17.60 4.14 -3.01
C TRP A 308 -17.34 4.74 -1.64
N SER A 309 -16.94 3.93 -0.66
CA SER A 309 -16.51 4.43 0.65
C SER A 309 -15.00 4.67 0.69
N ASN A 310 -14.58 5.67 1.47
CA ASN A 310 -13.20 6.10 1.64
C ASN A 310 -13.01 6.71 3.03
N GLY A 311 -11.82 6.63 3.60
CA GLY A 311 -11.42 7.54 4.67
C GLY A 311 -11.04 8.93 4.13
N GLU A 312 -11.33 10.01 4.86
CA GLU A 312 -10.81 11.36 4.56
C GLU A 312 -9.27 11.40 4.56
N PHE A 313 -8.65 10.59 5.41
CA PHE A 313 -7.21 10.37 5.53
C PHE A 313 -6.77 9.01 4.95
N ASP A 314 -7.63 8.35 4.16
CA ASP A 314 -7.23 7.19 3.37
C ASP A 314 -6.50 7.62 2.10
N GLN A 315 -5.20 7.40 2.11
CA GLN A 315 -4.29 7.64 0.98
C GLN A 315 -4.77 6.98 -0.32
N TRP A 316 -5.43 5.81 -0.24
CA TRP A 316 -6.00 5.12 -1.40
C TRP A 316 -7.14 5.90 -2.07
N GLY A 317 -7.82 6.79 -1.34
CA GLY A 317 -8.81 7.72 -1.88
C GLY A 317 -8.21 8.73 -2.88
N THR A 318 -6.89 8.98 -2.86
CA THR A 318 -6.21 9.91 -3.80
C THR A 318 -6.12 9.42 -5.23
N ARG A 319 -6.45 8.15 -5.47
CA ARG A 319 -6.35 7.50 -6.79
C ARG A 319 -7.59 6.65 -7.12
N GLY A 320 -8.57 6.53 -6.20
CA GLY A 320 -9.96 6.15 -6.48
C GLY A 320 -10.86 7.34 -6.91
N VAL A 321 -12.18 7.15 -6.94
CA VAL A 321 -13.15 8.16 -7.43
C VAL A 321 -13.22 9.44 -6.59
N SER A 322 -12.85 9.37 -5.31
CA SER A 322 -12.78 10.49 -4.37
C SER A 322 -11.53 11.37 -4.56
N SER A 323 -10.70 11.08 -5.57
CA SER A 323 -9.46 11.79 -5.83
C SER A 323 -9.68 13.26 -6.19
N LYS A 324 -8.95 14.15 -5.50
CA LYS A 324 -8.81 15.57 -5.88
C LYS A 324 -8.03 15.77 -7.19
N PHE A 325 -7.39 14.72 -7.72
CA PHE A 325 -6.65 14.71 -8.98
C PHE A 325 -7.42 14.07 -10.15
N ARG A 326 -8.62 13.53 -9.90
CA ARG A 326 -9.53 13.07 -10.96
C ARG A 326 -9.92 14.26 -11.85
N PRO A 327 -9.97 14.12 -13.19
CA PRO A 327 -10.50 15.17 -14.07
C PRO A 327 -11.92 15.60 -13.67
N GLY A 328 -12.14 16.90 -13.48
CA GLY A 328 -13.39 17.44 -12.92
C GLY A 328 -13.49 17.40 -11.39
N GLY A 329 -12.47 16.90 -10.70
CA GLY A 329 -12.43 16.76 -9.24
C GLY A 329 -13.05 15.45 -8.72
N PRO A 330 -13.18 15.31 -7.39
CA PRO A 330 -13.79 14.14 -6.76
C PRO A 330 -15.20 13.89 -7.27
N LEU A 331 -15.54 12.61 -7.51
CA LEU A 331 -16.87 12.22 -7.94
C LEU A 331 -17.92 12.67 -6.92
N GLN A 332 -18.91 13.43 -7.38
CA GLN A 332 -20.00 13.92 -6.54
C GLN A 332 -21.00 12.78 -6.27
N SER A 333 -21.34 12.59 -5.01
CA SER A 333 -22.27 11.54 -4.55
C SER A 333 -23.67 11.76 -5.10
N THR A 334 -24.27 10.76 -5.74
CA THR A 334 -25.68 10.75 -6.18
C THR A 334 -26.45 9.56 -5.61
N GLU A 335 -27.76 9.46 -5.88
CA GLU A 335 -28.58 8.32 -5.42
C GLU A 335 -28.31 7.04 -6.23
N GLU A 336 -27.81 7.19 -7.45
CA GLU A 336 -27.38 6.12 -8.36
C GLU A 336 -25.93 5.71 -8.11
N VAL A 337 -25.05 6.70 -7.86
CA VAL A 337 -23.62 6.51 -7.61
C VAL A 337 -23.24 7.11 -6.26
N PRO A 338 -23.62 6.47 -5.14
CA PRO A 338 -23.28 6.94 -3.80
C PRO A 338 -21.77 6.87 -3.54
N VAL A 339 -21.21 8.03 -3.20
CA VAL A 339 -19.84 8.20 -2.70
C VAL A 339 -19.91 8.64 -1.24
N PHE A 340 -19.14 7.98 -0.38
CA PHE A 340 -18.98 8.30 1.03
C PHE A 340 -17.51 8.60 1.35
N VAL A 341 -17.32 9.54 2.28
CA VAL A 341 -16.02 9.86 2.86
C VAL A 341 -16.23 9.94 4.36
N VAL A 342 -15.54 9.07 5.12
CA VAL A 342 -15.54 9.05 6.58
C VAL A 342 -14.69 10.23 7.09
N PRO A 343 -15.25 11.25 7.76
CA PRO A 343 -14.47 12.36 8.30
C PRO A 343 -13.49 11.85 9.36
N GLY A 344 -12.22 12.23 9.26
CA GLY A 344 -11.14 11.68 10.08
C GLY A 344 -10.96 10.15 9.97
N GLY A 345 -11.44 9.53 8.89
CA GLY A 345 -11.29 8.10 8.62
C GLY A 345 -9.97 7.78 7.92
N HIS A 346 -9.33 6.69 8.32
CA HIS A 346 -8.19 6.07 7.64
C HIS A 346 -8.67 4.91 6.75
N HIS A 347 -7.75 4.06 6.27
CA HIS A 347 -8.04 2.99 5.31
C HIS A 347 -9.19 2.05 5.75
N CYS A 348 -10.22 1.93 4.91
CA CYS A 348 -11.42 1.11 5.12
C CYS A 348 -12.09 1.31 6.50
N SER A 349 -12.10 2.53 7.06
CA SER A 349 -12.63 2.80 8.41
C SER A 349 -14.11 2.43 8.59
N ASP A 350 -14.88 2.54 7.52
CA ASP A 350 -16.25 2.02 7.33
C ASP A 350 -16.39 0.53 7.67
N SER A 351 -15.34 -0.27 7.46
CA SER A 351 -15.36 -1.72 7.64
C SER A 351 -14.99 -2.16 9.07
N PHE A 352 -14.67 -1.22 9.97
CA PHE A 352 -14.25 -1.51 11.36
C PHE A 352 -15.28 -1.06 12.41
N LEU A 353 -15.25 -1.71 13.58
CA LEU A 353 -16.12 -1.42 14.73
C LEU A 353 -15.57 -0.26 15.60
N SER A 354 -15.21 0.84 14.97
CA SER A 354 -14.54 2.00 15.59
C SER A 354 -15.49 3.16 15.92
N GLN A 355 -16.81 2.91 15.95
CA GLN A 355 -17.86 3.93 16.10
C GLN A 355 -17.79 4.71 17.42
N SER A 356 -17.20 4.10 18.46
CA SER A 356 -16.98 4.69 19.77
C SER A 356 -15.80 5.66 19.83
N VAL A 357 -14.92 5.63 18.82
CA VAL A 357 -13.72 6.49 18.71
C VAL A 357 -13.91 7.55 17.62
N ASN A 358 -14.55 7.20 16.50
CA ASN A 358 -14.90 8.15 15.45
C ASN A 358 -16.42 8.07 15.11
N PRO A 359 -17.24 9.10 15.43
CA PRO A 359 -18.67 9.11 15.12
C PRO A 359 -18.98 9.28 13.62
N GLY A 360 -18.00 9.73 12.82
CA GLY A 360 -18.06 9.73 11.35
C GLY A 360 -18.18 8.33 10.77
N VAL A 361 -17.48 7.34 11.35
CA VAL A 361 -17.58 5.92 10.97
C VAL A 361 -19.02 5.44 11.12
N LYS A 362 -19.66 5.72 12.26
CA LYS A 362 -21.08 5.37 12.48
C LYS A 362 -22.00 6.02 11.45
N THR A 363 -21.79 7.30 11.16
CA THR A 363 -22.62 8.08 10.23
C THR A 363 -22.56 7.52 8.82
N VAL A 364 -21.36 7.14 8.36
CA VAL A 364 -21.17 6.52 7.04
C VAL A 364 -21.74 5.09 7.02
N GLN A 365 -21.44 4.25 8.01
CA GLN A 365 -22.01 2.90 8.12
C GLN A 365 -23.54 2.89 8.13
N GLU A 366 -24.20 3.81 8.83
CA GLU A 366 -25.67 3.89 8.85
C GLU A 366 -26.24 4.30 7.47
N ALA A 367 -25.51 5.09 6.68
CA ALA A 367 -25.86 5.43 5.30
C ALA A 367 -25.61 4.26 4.33
N GLU A 368 -24.47 3.60 4.41
CA GLU A 368 -24.13 2.40 3.62
C GLU A 368 -25.15 1.28 3.86
N ILE A 369 -25.48 1.01 5.13
CA ILE A 369 -26.52 0.06 5.53
C ILE A 369 -27.89 0.46 4.98
N ALA A 370 -28.20 1.76 4.86
CA ALA A 370 -29.44 2.22 4.24
C ALA A 370 -29.47 1.93 2.73
N TYR A 371 -28.39 2.18 2.00
CA TYR A 371 -28.28 1.82 0.57
C TYR A 371 -28.31 0.31 0.34
N ILE A 372 -27.59 -0.48 1.14
CA ILE A 372 -27.66 -1.95 1.09
C ILE A 372 -29.09 -2.44 1.31
N LYS A 373 -29.80 -1.91 2.32
CA LYS A 373 -31.22 -2.24 2.57
C LYS A 373 -32.13 -1.87 1.40
N LYS A 374 -31.95 -0.68 0.82
CA LYS A 374 -32.69 -0.22 -0.38
C LYS A 374 -32.48 -1.19 -1.54
N TRP A 375 -31.23 -1.50 -1.89
CA TRP A 375 -30.88 -2.37 -3.00
C TRP A 375 -31.34 -3.83 -2.82
N VAL A 376 -31.36 -4.33 -1.58
CA VAL A 376 -31.93 -5.64 -1.25
C VAL A 376 -33.45 -5.63 -1.39
N ALA A 377 -34.14 -4.57 -0.98
CA ALA A 377 -35.60 -4.45 -1.15
C ALA A 377 -35.99 -4.41 -2.64
N GLU A 378 -35.33 -3.55 -3.43
CA GLU A 378 -35.52 -3.46 -4.88
C GLU A 378 -35.42 -4.81 -5.60
N PHE A 379 -34.45 -5.65 -5.20
CA PHE A 379 -34.25 -6.98 -5.76
C PHE A 379 -35.47 -7.89 -5.54
N TYR A 380 -36.05 -7.89 -4.34
CA TYR A 380 -37.26 -8.68 -4.03
C TYR A 380 -38.52 -8.13 -4.71
N ASP A 381 -38.65 -6.81 -4.85
CA ASP A 381 -39.73 -6.19 -5.61
C ASP A 381 -39.65 -6.50 -7.11
N GLN A 382 -38.44 -6.53 -7.68
CA GLN A 382 -38.21 -6.93 -9.07
C GLN A 382 -38.45 -8.44 -9.30
N LYS A 383 -38.04 -9.30 -8.36
CA LYS A 383 -38.30 -10.76 -8.42
C LYS A 383 -39.78 -11.09 -8.25
N SER A 384 -40.51 -10.40 -7.38
CA SER A 384 -41.96 -10.63 -7.19
C SER A 384 -42.78 -10.11 -8.38
N SER A 385 -42.51 -8.88 -8.86
CA SER A 385 -43.25 -8.29 -9.99
C SER A 385 -43.01 -9.01 -11.33
N THR A 386 -41.84 -9.61 -11.54
CA THR A 386 -41.61 -10.50 -12.70
C THR A 386 -42.38 -11.82 -12.58
N TRP A 387 -42.52 -12.38 -11.38
CA TRP A 387 -43.30 -13.61 -11.14
C TRP A 387 -44.80 -13.46 -11.45
N PHE A 388 -45.35 -12.24 -11.34
CA PHE A 388 -46.72 -11.91 -11.75
C PHE A 388 -46.89 -11.62 -13.25
N ARG A 389 -45.81 -11.43 -14.02
CA ARG A 389 -45.85 -11.24 -15.49
C ARG A 389 -45.59 -12.53 -16.27
N GLY A 390 -45.25 -13.63 -15.60
CA GLY A 390 -45.00 -14.96 -16.17
C GLY A 390 -46.12 -15.97 -15.94
N ARG A 391 -47.37 -15.52 -15.82
CA ARG A 391 -48.58 -16.34 -15.60
C ARG A 391 -49.67 -15.95 -16.59
#